data_AF-A0A6B2G9M1-F1
#
_entry.id   AF-A0A6B2G9M1-F1
#
_cell.length_a   1.000
_cell.length_b   1.000
_cell.length_c   1.000
_cell.angle_alpha   90.00
_cell.angle_beta   90.00
_cell.angle_gamma   90.00
#
_symmetry.space_group_name_H-M   'P 1'
#
loop_
_entity.id
_entity.type
_entity.pdbx_description
1 polymer ?
#
loop_
_entity_poly.entity_id
_entity_poly.type
_entity_poly.pdbx_seq_one_letter_code
_entity_poly.pdbx_strand_id
1 'polypeptide(L)'
;NELVGKQLFSLKNELADLKTNKVSLTRALRKEITCAQKREMDYVRKLKACERDANKKEMRIKNLLTEKEKTSNVLKRKLEELQAAKRSNRPKIAPALTQTSTDSLPKPFIDVTAHISNTEMSSSRHELLLSTKSRLCYLESPAISGDTKNKWKVIEEQIKNLLIKKETLTIMNNDIDKLILERGDISREIASLKIKLEGCPKRSIKRTQEKIQRLEETLETLQQSIQNEQKEVAEIEINDSTETAIELFKT
;
A
#
# COMPACT_ATOMS: atom_id res chain seq x y z
N ASN A 1 -50.87 -20.49 -58.18
CA ASN A 1 -49.54 -20.93 -58.69
C ASN A 1 -48.48 -19.84 -58.65
N GLU A 2 -48.74 -18.62 -59.13
CA GLU A 2 -47.70 -17.57 -59.19
C GLU A 2 -47.22 -17.05 -57.81
N LEU A 3 -48.14 -16.92 -56.84
CA LEU A 3 -47.83 -16.48 -55.48
C LEU A 3 -46.89 -17.45 -54.74
N VAL A 4 -47.11 -18.76 -54.94
CA VAL A 4 -46.28 -19.83 -54.36
C VAL A 4 -44.86 -19.81 -54.93
N GLY A 5 -44.73 -19.53 -56.23
CA GLY A 5 -43.42 -19.38 -56.88
C GLY A 5 -42.61 -18.20 -56.34
N LYS A 6 -43.26 -17.05 -56.10
CA LYS A 6 -42.63 -15.85 -55.49
C LYS A 6 -42.19 -16.12 -54.05
N GLN A 7 -43.03 -16.78 -53.25
CA GLN A 7 -42.69 -17.17 -51.88
C GLN A 7 -41.46 -18.10 -51.83
N LEU A 8 -41.43 -19.09 -52.72
CA LEU A 8 -40.36 -20.09 -52.79
C LEU A 8 -39.02 -19.47 -53.24
N PHE A 9 -39.06 -18.49 -54.13
CA PHE A 9 -37.88 -17.71 -54.50
C PHE A 9 -37.35 -16.85 -53.35
N SER A 10 -38.24 -16.19 -52.61
CA SER A 10 -37.88 -15.41 -51.42
C SER A 10 -37.19 -16.27 -50.36
N LEU A 11 -37.77 -17.43 -50.04
CA LEU A 11 -37.20 -18.36 -49.07
C LEU A 11 -35.85 -18.93 -49.51
N LYS A 12 -35.63 -19.12 -50.82
CA LYS A 12 -34.32 -19.55 -51.35
C LYS A 12 -33.25 -18.48 -51.17
N ASN A 13 -33.58 -17.21 -51.39
CA ASN A 13 -32.65 -16.10 -51.19
C ASN A 13 -32.33 -15.93 -49.69
N GLU A 14 -33.35 -15.94 -48.84
CA GLU A 14 -33.16 -15.84 -47.39
C GLU A 14 -32.32 -17.01 -46.86
N LEU A 15 -32.51 -18.23 -47.37
CA LEU A 15 -31.67 -19.37 -47.05
C LEU A 15 -30.21 -19.20 -47.51
N ALA A 16 -29.98 -18.56 -48.65
CA ALA A 16 -28.63 -18.25 -49.13
C ALA A 16 -27.94 -17.22 -48.23
N ASP A 17 -28.66 -16.16 -47.83
CA ASP A 17 -28.17 -15.13 -46.92
C ASP A 17 -27.88 -15.69 -45.52
N LEU A 18 -28.71 -16.59 -45.02
CA LEU A 18 -28.46 -17.27 -43.75
C LEU A 18 -27.21 -18.15 -43.80
N LYS A 19 -26.94 -18.81 -44.94
CA LYS A 19 -25.73 -19.62 -45.12
C LYS A 19 -24.47 -18.76 -45.12
N THR A 20 -24.48 -17.63 -45.82
CA THR A 20 -23.34 -16.70 -45.86
C THR A 20 -23.11 -16.07 -44.49
N ASN A 21 -24.16 -15.64 -43.81
CA ASN A 21 -24.10 -15.12 -42.43
C ASN A 21 -23.57 -16.16 -41.44
N LYS A 22 -24.03 -17.42 -41.51
CA LYS A 22 -23.50 -18.50 -40.66
C LYS A 22 -21.99 -18.68 -40.85
N VAL A 23 -21.50 -18.69 -42.09
CA VAL A 23 -20.06 -18.83 -42.37
C VAL A 23 -19.29 -17.63 -41.84
N SER A 24 -19.81 -16.42 -42.04
CA SER A 24 -19.21 -15.19 -41.51
C SER A 24 -19.11 -15.21 -39.99
N LEU A 25 -20.20 -15.52 -39.30
CA LEU A 25 -20.26 -15.65 -37.84
C LEU A 25 -19.33 -16.76 -37.33
N THR A 26 -19.30 -17.92 -38.00
CA THR A 26 -18.39 -19.01 -37.63
C THR A 26 -16.92 -18.57 -37.73
N ARG A 27 -16.57 -17.79 -38.77
CA ARG A 27 -15.22 -17.25 -38.94
C ARG A 27 -14.90 -16.18 -37.87
N ALA A 28 -15.85 -15.29 -37.59
CA ALA A 28 -15.72 -14.28 -36.54
C ALA A 28 -15.50 -14.93 -35.16
N LEU A 29 -16.30 -15.94 -34.82
CA LEU A 29 -16.19 -16.67 -33.56
C LEU A 29 -14.84 -17.38 -33.42
N ARG A 30 -14.35 -18.04 -34.49
CA ARG A 30 -13.01 -18.67 -34.48
C ARG A 30 -11.89 -17.64 -34.28
N LYS A 31 -11.99 -16.49 -34.95
CA LYS A 31 -11.02 -15.40 -34.79
C LYS A 31 -11.05 -14.81 -33.37
N GLU A 32 -12.24 -14.68 -32.79
CA GLU A 32 -12.40 -14.19 -31.42
C GLU A 32 -11.81 -15.16 -30.39
N ILE A 33 -12.10 -16.46 -30.51
CA ILE A 33 -11.55 -17.51 -29.63
C ILE A 33 -10.02 -17.50 -29.69
N THR A 34 -9.43 -17.49 -30.90
CA THR A 34 -7.96 -17.48 -31.06
C THR A 34 -7.33 -16.20 -30.52
N CYS A 35 -7.99 -15.05 -30.69
CA CYS A 35 -7.53 -13.78 -30.13
C CYS A 35 -7.61 -13.80 -28.59
N ALA A 36 -8.67 -14.34 -28.01
CA ALA A 36 -8.83 -14.51 -26.57
C ALA A 36 -7.75 -15.43 -25.99
N GLN A 37 -7.51 -16.59 -26.60
CA GLN A 37 -6.45 -17.52 -26.21
C GLN A 37 -5.05 -16.86 -26.25
N LYS A 38 -4.78 -16.04 -27.26
CA LYS A 38 -3.51 -15.30 -27.36
C LYS A 38 -3.37 -14.29 -26.21
N ARG A 39 -4.41 -13.50 -25.92
CA ARG A 39 -4.40 -12.55 -24.80
C ARG A 39 -4.21 -13.24 -23.46
N GLU A 40 -4.87 -14.37 -23.24
CA GLU A 40 -4.72 -15.16 -22.03
C GLU A 40 -3.28 -15.67 -21.88
N MET A 41 -2.70 -16.23 -22.94
CA MET A 41 -1.30 -16.67 -22.93
C MET A 41 -0.33 -15.52 -22.66
N ASP A 42 -0.57 -14.34 -23.24
CA ASP A 42 0.23 -13.13 -22.98
C ASP A 42 0.10 -12.68 -21.52
N TYR A 43 -1.10 -12.73 -20.95
CA TYR A 43 -1.37 -12.42 -19.55
C TYR A 43 -0.65 -13.38 -18.60
N VAL A 44 -0.78 -14.69 -18.83
CA VAL A 44 -0.09 -15.73 -18.05
C VAL A 44 1.43 -15.57 -18.12
N ARG A 45 1.98 -15.21 -19.29
CA ARG A 45 3.42 -14.93 -19.42
C ARG A 45 3.86 -13.73 -18.58
N LYS A 46 3.08 -12.66 -18.58
CA LYS A 46 3.33 -11.47 -17.74
C LYS A 46 3.22 -11.80 -16.26
N LEU A 47 2.20 -12.56 -15.86
CA LEU A 47 2.00 -13.00 -14.48
C LEU A 47 3.22 -13.79 -13.97
N LYS A 48 3.65 -14.81 -14.73
CA LYS A 48 4.86 -15.59 -14.40
C LYS A 48 6.15 -14.78 -14.37
N ALA A 49 6.24 -13.70 -15.15
CA ALA A 49 7.38 -12.79 -15.07
C ALA A 49 7.35 -11.97 -13.77
N CYS A 50 6.17 -11.47 -13.40
CA CYS A 50 5.95 -10.72 -12.17
C CYS A 50 6.21 -11.60 -10.92
N GLU A 51 5.72 -12.84 -10.90
CA GLU A 51 5.99 -13.81 -9.82
C GLU A 51 7.48 -14.07 -9.64
N ARG A 52 8.22 -14.24 -10.74
CA ARG A 52 9.69 -14.43 -10.67
C ARG A 52 10.40 -13.21 -10.08
N ASP A 53 9.95 -12.01 -10.40
CA ASP A 53 10.54 -10.78 -9.86
C ASP A 53 10.20 -10.60 -8.36
N ALA A 54 8.95 -10.90 -7.98
CA ALA A 54 8.52 -10.91 -6.58
C ALA A 54 9.36 -11.90 -5.74
N ASN A 55 9.54 -13.13 -6.22
CA ASN A 55 10.37 -14.14 -5.52
C ASN A 55 11.83 -13.69 -5.38
N LYS A 56 12.40 -13.01 -6.39
CA LYS A 56 13.76 -12.46 -6.30
C LYS A 56 13.87 -11.38 -5.23
N LYS A 57 12.89 -10.47 -5.18
CA LYS A 57 12.82 -9.40 -4.16
C LYS A 57 12.68 -9.99 -2.76
N GLU A 58 11.81 -10.97 -2.58
CA GLU A 58 11.62 -11.66 -1.30
C GLU A 58 12.92 -12.34 -0.84
N MET A 59 13.59 -13.08 -1.73
CA MET A 59 14.87 -13.71 -1.41
C MET A 59 15.95 -12.67 -1.07
N ARG A 60 15.96 -11.51 -1.75
CA ARG A 60 16.89 -10.42 -1.42
C ARG A 60 16.62 -9.85 -0.03
N ILE A 61 15.36 -9.63 0.33
CA ILE A 61 14.96 -9.17 1.67
C ILE A 61 15.40 -10.18 2.73
N LYS A 62 15.11 -11.47 2.50
CA LYS A 62 15.51 -12.55 3.42
C LYS A 62 17.02 -12.57 3.66
N ASN A 63 17.82 -12.42 2.60
CA ASN A 63 19.28 -12.35 2.73
C ASN A 63 19.75 -11.09 3.49
N LEU A 64 19.11 -9.94 3.29
CA LEU A 64 19.45 -8.74 4.04
C LEU A 64 19.10 -8.86 5.53
N LEU A 65 17.98 -9.50 5.85
CA LEU A 65 17.58 -9.76 7.24
C LEU A 65 18.55 -10.71 7.94
N THR A 66 18.99 -11.78 7.28
CA THR A 66 19.98 -12.70 7.87
C THR A 66 21.35 -12.04 8.06
N GLU A 67 21.79 -11.19 7.12
CA GLU A 67 23.03 -10.41 7.30
C GLU A 67 22.92 -9.37 8.43
N LYS A 68 21.76 -8.71 8.56
CA LYS A 68 21.48 -7.82 9.70
C LYS A 68 21.55 -8.57 11.03
N GLU A 69 20.98 -9.78 11.09
CA GLU A 69 21.03 -10.59 12.30
C GLU A 69 22.45 -11.04 12.64
N LYS A 70 23.23 -11.48 11.64
CA LYS A 70 24.65 -11.83 11.81
C LYS A 70 25.46 -10.65 12.35
N THR A 71 25.31 -9.47 11.76
CA THR A 71 26.03 -8.25 12.20
C THR A 71 25.62 -7.85 13.61
N SER A 72 24.33 -7.90 13.95
CA SER A 72 23.83 -7.68 15.31
C SER A 72 24.44 -8.66 16.32
N ASN A 73 24.53 -9.94 15.97
CA ASN A 73 25.14 -10.96 16.84
C ASN A 73 26.64 -10.74 17.05
N VAL A 74 27.38 -10.31 16.02
CA VAL A 74 28.80 -9.94 16.15
C VAL A 74 28.97 -8.74 17.07
N LEU A 75 28.17 -7.69 16.89
CA LEU A 75 28.20 -6.51 17.76
C LEU A 75 27.88 -6.87 19.21
N LYS A 76 26.88 -7.74 19.44
CA LYS A 76 26.54 -8.24 20.78
C LYS A 76 27.72 -8.97 21.43
N ARG A 77 28.38 -9.90 20.72
CA ARG A 77 29.59 -10.58 21.22
C ARG A 77 30.72 -9.59 21.53
N LYS A 78 30.94 -8.60 20.67
CA LYS A 78 31.96 -7.56 20.90
C LYS A 78 31.65 -6.69 22.11
N LEU A 79 30.37 -6.37 22.33
CA LEU A 79 29.93 -5.66 23.53
C LEU A 79 30.17 -6.51 24.78
N GLU A 80 29.88 -7.81 24.73
CA GLU A 80 30.14 -8.76 25.81
C GLU A 80 31.64 -8.88 26.12
N GLU A 81 32.51 -8.98 25.11
CA GLU A 81 33.97 -8.97 25.25
C GLU A 81 34.47 -7.67 25.90
N LEU A 82 33.99 -6.50 25.45
CA LEU A 82 34.34 -5.20 26.04
C LEU A 82 33.88 -5.09 27.50
N GLN A 83 32.68 -5.57 27.81
CA GLN A 83 32.16 -5.58 29.16
C GLN A 83 32.97 -6.54 30.06
N ALA A 84 33.37 -7.70 29.55
CA ALA A 84 34.23 -8.64 30.25
C ALA A 84 35.62 -8.05 30.54
N ALA A 85 36.24 -7.39 29.56
CA ALA A 85 37.51 -6.68 29.74
C ALA A 85 37.40 -5.56 30.79
N LYS A 86 36.30 -4.79 30.77
CA LYS A 86 36.03 -3.76 31.79
C LYS A 86 35.84 -4.36 33.18
N ARG A 87 35.22 -5.55 33.30
CA ARG A 87 35.10 -6.28 34.58
C ARG A 87 36.45 -6.83 35.05
N SER A 88 37.29 -7.33 34.16
CA SER A 88 38.64 -7.83 34.49
C SER A 88 39.58 -6.72 34.93
N ASN A 89 39.48 -5.53 34.32
CA ASN A 89 40.30 -4.37 34.64
C ASN A 89 39.71 -3.50 35.75
N ARG A 90 38.58 -3.90 36.37
CA ARG A 90 38.07 -3.24 37.56
C ARG A 90 39.00 -3.61 38.71
N PRO A 91 39.74 -2.67 39.33
CA PRO A 91 40.57 -2.98 40.48
C PRO A 91 39.69 -3.63 41.55
N LYS A 92 40.07 -4.85 41.97
CA LYS A 92 39.42 -5.57 43.06
C LYS A 92 39.78 -4.84 44.36
N ILE A 93 39.01 -3.82 44.71
CA ILE A 93 39.07 -3.22 46.05
C ILE A 93 38.41 -4.24 46.97
N ALA A 94 39.24 -5.00 47.69
CA ALA A 94 38.82 -5.86 48.78
C ALA A 94 38.23 -5.01 49.92
N PRO A 95 37.22 -5.50 50.67
CA PRO A 95 36.70 -4.77 51.80
C PRO A 95 37.54 -5.14 53.04
N ALA A 96 38.45 -4.26 53.44
CA ALA A 96 39.06 -4.34 54.76
C ALA A 96 39.55 -2.96 55.24
N LEU A 97 38.79 -2.44 56.21
CA LEU A 97 39.28 -1.83 57.45
C LEU A 97 40.01 -0.47 57.36
N THR A 98 39.27 0.53 57.87
CA THR A 98 39.71 1.56 58.84
C THR A 98 40.82 2.55 58.48
N GLN A 99 40.43 3.84 58.44
CA GLN A 99 41.13 5.03 58.94
C GLN A 99 42.48 5.36 58.26
N THR A 100 42.66 6.49 57.58
CA THR A 100 42.86 7.81 58.20
C THR A 100 43.10 8.86 57.10
N SER A 101 42.63 10.08 57.38
CA SER A 101 43.24 11.38 57.04
C SER A 101 43.38 11.86 55.58
N THR A 102 42.59 12.90 55.28
CA THR A 102 42.95 14.18 54.62
C THR A 102 43.68 14.13 53.28
N ASP A 103 43.02 14.52 52.19
CA ASP A 103 43.16 15.85 51.57
C ASP A 103 42.56 15.85 50.13
N SER A 104 42.08 17.02 49.68
CA SER A 104 41.66 17.41 48.32
C SER A 104 40.21 17.14 47.82
N LEU A 105 39.45 18.24 47.82
CA LEU A 105 38.42 18.75 46.87
C LEU A 105 37.20 17.88 46.44
N PRO A 106 35.96 18.45 46.48
CA PRO A 106 34.77 17.79 45.95
C PRO A 106 34.63 18.01 44.44
N LYS A 107 34.44 16.93 43.69
CA LYS A 107 33.99 16.95 42.28
C LYS A 107 32.61 16.29 42.22
N PRO A 108 31.55 16.96 41.77
CA PRO A 108 30.24 16.33 41.67
C PRO A 108 30.25 15.38 40.46
N PHE A 109 30.40 14.09 40.72
CA PHE A 109 30.06 13.03 39.77
C PHE A 109 28.60 12.65 40.03
N ILE A 110 27.71 13.05 39.13
CA ILE A 110 26.32 12.61 39.11
C ILE A 110 26.31 11.25 38.39
N ASP A 111 26.29 10.16 39.16
CA ASP A 111 25.88 8.85 38.67
C ASP A 111 24.36 8.82 38.55
N VAL A 112 23.82 8.95 37.35
CA VAL A 112 22.43 8.54 37.06
C VAL A 112 22.45 7.06 36.67
N THR A 113 22.52 6.20 37.67
CA THR A 113 22.11 4.80 37.52
C THR A 113 20.59 4.75 37.71
N ALA A 114 19.85 4.92 36.63
CA ALA A 114 18.41 4.69 36.66
C ALA A 114 18.15 3.18 36.75
N HIS A 115 17.73 2.76 37.94
CA HIS A 115 17.01 1.52 38.18
C HIS A 115 15.85 1.38 37.20
N ILE A 116 15.81 0.28 36.44
CA ILE A 116 14.56 -0.19 35.83
C ILE A 116 14.22 -1.50 36.53
N SER A 117 13.31 -1.36 37.50
CA SER A 117 12.63 -2.45 38.15
C SER A 117 11.78 -3.20 37.13
N ASN A 118 11.99 -4.52 37.05
CA ASN A 118 11.02 -5.43 36.46
C ASN A 118 9.79 -5.48 37.38
N THR A 119 8.61 -5.24 36.83
CA THR A 119 7.35 -5.75 37.40
C THR A 119 6.46 -6.17 36.25
N GLU A 120 5.93 -7.38 36.40
CA GLU A 120 5.28 -8.17 35.37
C GLU A 120 3.79 -7.79 35.17
N MET A 121 3.24 -8.33 34.08
CA MET A 121 1.83 -8.73 33.87
C MET A 121 0.82 -7.76 33.23
N SER A 122 0.54 -8.10 31.96
CA SER A 122 -0.79 -8.27 31.34
C SER A 122 -1.59 -7.08 30.76
N SER A 123 -1.80 -7.21 29.44
CA SER A 123 -3.03 -6.95 28.68
C SER A 123 -3.60 -5.52 28.67
N SER A 124 -3.38 -4.79 27.57
CA SER A 124 -4.46 -4.37 26.66
C SER A 124 -3.89 -3.44 25.57
N ARG A 125 -4.59 -3.43 24.44
CA ARG A 125 -4.29 -2.76 23.19
C ARG A 125 -4.55 -1.25 23.29
N HIS A 126 -3.94 -0.52 22.35
CA HIS A 126 -4.17 0.90 22.01
C HIS A 126 -3.48 1.94 22.92
N GLU A 127 -2.19 2.21 22.67
CA GLU A 127 -1.52 3.53 22.77
C GLU A 127 0.01 3.35 22.71
N LEU A 128 0.58 3.11 21.53
CA LEU A 128 2.05 3.11 21.34
C LEU A 128 2.45 3.74 20.01
N LEU A 129 1.91 4.92 19.69
CA LEU A 129 2.35 5.71 18.53
C LEU A 129 2.65 7.19 18.84
N LEU A 130 2.96 7.53 20.10
CA LEU A 130 3.36 8.90 20.48
C LEU A 130 4.51 8.93 21.50
N SER A 131 5.47 8.01 21.37
CA SER A 131 6.75 8.12 22.12
C SER A 131 7.95 7.76 21.25
N THR A 132 7.98 8.29 20.03
CA THR A 132 9.24 8.65 19.40
C THR A 132 9.66 10.00 19.96
N LYS A 133 10.07 10.03 21.24
CA LYS A 133 11.00 11.06 21.71
C LYS A 133 12.32 10.82 20.99
N SER A 134 12.33 11.37 19.79
CA SER A 134 13.44 11.79 18.96
C SER A 134 14.80 11.64 19.64
N ARG A 135 15.60 10.68 19.16
CA ARG A 135 17.05 10.68 19.36
C ARG A 135 17.74 11.72 18.45
N LEU A 136 17.12 12.88 18.24
CA LEU A 136 17.75 14.04 17.57
C LEU A 136 18.27 15.08 18.58
N CYS A 137 18.29 14.78 19.88
CA CYS A 137 18.93 15.64 20.89
C CYS A 137 20.47 15.65 20.83
N TYR A 138 21.08 15.31 19.68
CA TYR A 138 22.54 15.32 19.49
C TYR A 138 23.01 16.49 18.58
N LEU A 139 22.27 17.59 18.58
CA LEU A 139 22.66 18.87 17.93
C LEU A 139 22.67 20.03 18.94
N GLU A 140 22.88 19.73 20.22
CA GLU A 140 23.07 20.73 21.27
C GLU A 140 24.55 21.11 21.44
N SER A 141 25.31 21.09 20.34
CA SER A 141 26.69 21.60 20.33
C SER A 141 26.65 23.14 20.24
N PRO A 142 27.36 23.89 21.11
CA PRO A 142 27.42 25.35 21.07
C PRO A 142 27.98 25.92 19.75
N ALA A 143 28.56 25.07 18.90
CA ALA A 143 29.20 25.44 17.64
C ALA A 143 28.24 25.54 16.43
N ILE A 144 26.95 25.24 16.60
CA ILE A 144 25.97 25.31 15.51
C ILE A 144 25.28 26.68 15.56
N SER A 145 25.58 27.54 14.59
CA SER A 145 24.95 28.86 14.41
C SER A 145 23.41 28.73 14.45
N GLY A 146 22.73 29.73 15.02
CA GLY A 146 21.27 29.78 15.06
C GLY A 146 20.61 29.59 13.69
N ASP A 147 21.27 30.07 12.64
CA ASP A 147 20.83 29.90 11.24
C ASP A 147 20.79 28.45 10.80
N THR A 148 21.79 27.65 11.19
CA THR A 148 21.82 26.22 10.88
C THR A 148 20.71 25.47 11.61
N LYS A 149 20.42 25.83 12.87
CA LYS A 149 19.29 25.26 13.62
C LYS A 149 17.94 25.60 12.98
N ASN A 150 17.79 26.82 12.47
CA ASN A 150 16.58 27.24 11.76
C ASN A 150 16.40 26.48 10.44
N LYS A 151 17.47 26.31 9.65
CA LYS A 151 17.44 25.49 8.43
C LYS A 151 17.04 24.03 8.70
N TRP A 152 17.57 23.44 9.79
CA TRP A 152 17.18 22.09 10.21
C TRP A 152 15.69 21.98 10.58
N LYS A 153 15.14 22.97 11.28
CA LYS A 153 13.70 23.00 11.61
C LYS A 153 12.81 23.08 10.37
N VAL A 154 13.22 23.85 9.36
CA VAL A 154 12.49 23.94 8.08
C VAL A 154 12.47 22.58 7.38
N ILE A 155 13.62 21.90 7.32
CA ILE A 155 13.72 20.55 6.73
C ILE A 155 12.86 19.54 7.52
N GLU A 156 12.87 19.60 8.85
CA GLU A 156 12.05 18.73 9.70
C GLU A 156 10.56 18.92 9.43
N GLU A 157 10.11 20.18 9.29
CA GLU A 157 8.72 20.49 8.96
C GLU A 157 8.35 20.05 7.54
N GLN A 158 9.23 20.23 6.55
CA GLN A 158 9.03 19.74 5.19
C GLN A 158 8.87 18.21 5.15
N ILE A 159 9.74 17.46 5.84
CA ILE A 159 9.65 15.99 5.91
C ILE A 159 8.34 15.56 6.56
N LYS A 160 7.92 16.24 7.64
CA LYS A 160 6.66 15.95 8.32
C LYS A 160 5.46 16.20 7.40
N ASN A 161 5.45 17.31 6.67
CA ASN A 161 4.38 17.63 5.72
C ASN A 161 4.33 16.61 4.57
N LEU A 162 5.48 16.20 4.02
CA LEU A 162 5.54 15.14 3.02
C LEU A 162 5.00 13.81 3.56
N LEU A 163 5.29 13.47 4.82
CA LEU A 163 4.79 12.24 5.43
C LEU A 163 3.26 12.28 5.60
N ILE A 164 2.72 13.38 6.11
CA ILE A 164 1.26 13.58 6.29
C ILE A 164 0.54 13.51 4.94
N LYS A 165 1.07 14.19 3.92
CA LYS A 165 0.53 14.14 2.56
C LYS A 165 0.54 12.73 1.99
N LYS A 166 1.67 12.01 2.12
CA LYS A 166 1.79 10.61 1.67
C LYS A 166 0.78 9.69 2.36
N GLU A 167 0.58 9.86 3.67
CA GLU A 167 -0.43 9.11 4.42
C GLU A 167 -1.83 9.42 3.90
N THR A 168 -2.15 10.70 3.69
CA THR A 168 -3.44 11.16 3.15
C THR A 168 -3.72 10.56 1.77
N LEU A 169 -2.75 10.61 0.85
CA LEU A 169 -2.84 9.98 -0.47
C LEU A 169 -3.04 8.46 -0.37
N THR A 170 -2.40 7.80 0.60
CA THR A 170 -2.56 6.36 0.82
C THR A 170 -3.99 6.02 1.26
N ILE A 171 -4.56 6.82 2.17
CA ILE A 171 -5.95 6.67 2.63
C ILE A 171 -6.91 6.86 1.46
N MET A 172 -6.78 7.96 0.71
CA MET A 172 -7.66 8.25 -0.44
C MET A 172 -7.58 7.18 -1.52
N ASN A 173 -6.38 6.69 -1.85
CA ASN A 173 -6.22 5.61 -2.82
C ASN A 173 -6.89 4.31 -2.35
N ASN A 174 -6.81 3.98 -1.06
CA ASN A 174 -7.51 2.82 -0.51
C ASN A 174 -9.04 2.99 -0.58
N ASP A 175 -9.56 4.21 -0.44
CA ASP A 175 -10.99 4.50 -0.54
C ASP A 175 -11.49 4.39 -1.99
N ILE A 176 -10.72 4.90 -2.96
CA ILE A 176 -10.95 4.70 -4.40
C ILE A 176 -11.01 3.19 -4.73
N ASP A 177 -10.07 2.39 -4.20
CA ASP A 177 -10.04 0.95 -4.41
C ASP A 177 -11.30 0.24 -3.86
N LYS A 178 -11.82 0.66 -2.69
CA LYS A 178 -13.08 0.15 -2.13
C LYS A 178 -14.27 0.51 -3.02
N LEU A 179 -14.37 1.76 -3.49
CA LEU A 179 -15.45 2.18 -4.39
C LEU A 179 -15.41 1.41 -5.72
N ILE A 180 -14.22 1.15 -6.26
CA ILE A 180 -14.04 0.33 -7.47
C ILE A 180 -14.55 -1.10 -7.25
N LEU A 181 -14.26 -1.68 -6.07
CA LEU A 181 -14.72 -3.02 -5.71
C LEU A 181 -16.25 -3.05 -5.62
N GLU A 182 -16.86 -2.11 -4.90
CA GLU A 182 -18.31 -2.00 -4.73
C GLU A 182 -19.03 -1.82 -6.08
N ARG A 183 -18.51 -0.93 -6.95
CA ARG A 183 -19.02 -0.77 -8.32
C ARG A 183 -18.96 -2.09 -9.11
N GLY A 184 -17.89 -2.86 -8.92
CA GLY A 184 -17.73 -4.19 -9.52
C GLY A 184 -18.78 -5.20 -9.02
N ASP A 185 -19.07 -5.21 -7.72
CA ASP A 185 -20.11 -6.05 -7.12
C ASP A 185 -21.51 -5.70 -7.63
N ILE A 186 -21.87 -4.41 -7.66
CA ILE A 186 -23.15 -3.93 -8.18
C ILE A 186 -23.29 -4.27 -9.67
N SER A 187 -22.22 -4.10 -10.45
CA SER A 187 -22.22 -4.49 -11.88
C SER A 187 -22.50 -5.98 -12.07
N ARG A 188 -21.91 -6.84 -11.23
CA ARG A 188 -22.17 -8.30 -11.24
C ARG A 188 -23.60 -8.63 -10.81
N GLU A 189 -24.14 -7.91 -9.82
CA GLU A 189 -25.52 -8.10 -9.38
C GLU A 189 -26.51 -7.71 -10.47
N ILE A 190 -26.32 -6.58 -11.14
CA ILE A 190 -27.12 -6.14 -12.29
C ILE A 190 -27.11 -7.22 -13.39
N ALA A 191 -25.92 -7.70 -13.77
CA ALA A 191 -25.80 -8.75 -14.78
C ALA A 191 -26.56 -10.03 -14.39
N SER A 192 -26.44 -10.44 -13.12
CA SER A 192 -27.15 -11.60 -12.59
C SER A 192 -28.68 -11.42 -12.58
N LEU A 193 -29.16 -10.22 -12.27
CA LEU A 193 -30.59 -9.89 -12.31
C LEU A 193 -31.12 -9.82 -13.74
N LYS A 194 -30.34 -9.31 -14.70
CA LYS A 194 -30.71 -9.31 -16.13
C LYS A 194 -30.89 -10.72 -16.66
N ILE A 195 -30.01 -11.66 -16.31
CA ILE A 195 -30.17 -13.09 -16.67
C ILE A 195 -31.44 -13.67 -16.04
N LYS A 196 -31.71 -13.39 -14.75
CA LYS A 196 -32.92 -13.86 -14.06
C LYS A 196 -34.21 -13.28 -14.65
N LEU A 197 -34.14 -12.09 -15.26
CA LEU A 197 -35.28 -11.41 -15.89
C LEU A 197 -35.79 -12.17 -17.11
N GLU A 198 -34.90 -12.80 -17.88
CA GLU A 198 -35.24 -13.57 -19.09
C GLU A 198 -36.12 -14.81 -18.80
N GLY A 199 -36.13 -15.32 -17.56
CA GLY A 199 -36.90 -16.49 -17.14
C GLY A 199 -38.07 -16.22 -16.18
N CYS A 200 -38.42 -14.95 -15.92
CA CYS A 200 -39.35 -14.60 -14.84
C CYS A 200 -40.83 -14.43 -15.27
N PRO A 201 -41.81 -14.81 -14.42
CA PRO A 201 -43.23 -14.51 -14.66
C PRO A 201 -43.54 -13.01 -14.63
N LYS A 202 -44.53 -12.54 -15.42
CA LYS A 202 -44.81 -11.10 -15.67
C LYS A 202 -44.87 -10.18 -14.44
N ARG A 203 -45.31 -10.67 -13.28
CA ARG A 203 -45.38 -9.88 -12.02
C ARG A 203 -44.00 -9.69 -11.34
N SER A 204 -43.06 -10.63 -11.50
CA SER A 204 -41.70 -10.50 -10.96
C SER A 204 -40.75 -9.75 -11.90
N ILE A 205 -41.11 -9.63 -13.19
CA ILE A 205 -40.38 -8.84 -14.18
C ILE A 205 -40.30 -7.37 -13.73
N LYS A 206 -41.44 -6.75 -13.43
CA LYS A 206 -41.48 -5.33 -13.04
C LYS A 206 -40.64 -5.03 -11.79
N ARG A 207 -40.75 -5.86 -10.75
CA ARG A 207 -39.97 -5.70 -9.50
C ARG A 207 -38.47 -5.88 -9.72
N THR A 208 -38.08 -6.84 -10.55
CA THR A 208 -36.67 -7.07 -10.89
C THR A 208 -36.11 -5.91 -11.71
N GLN A 209 -36.91 -5.36 -12.61
CA GLN A 209 -36.52 -4.23 -13.44
C GLN A 209 -36.38 -2.93 -12.64
N GLU A 210 -37.30 -2.66 -11.70
CA GLU A 210 -37.15 -1.55 -10.73
C GLU A 210 -35.89 -1.71 -9.88
N LYS A 211 -35.56 -2.95 -9.45
CA LYS A 211 -34.32 -3.21 -8.72
C LYS A 211 -33.07 -2.96 -9.58
N ILE A 212 -33.07 -3.41 -10.83
CA ILE A 212 -31.98 -3.15 -11.78
C ILE A 212 -31.79 -1.65 -11.97
N GLN A 213 -32.87 -0.90 -12.18
CA GLN A 213 -32.81 0.55 -12.37
C GLN A 213 -32.18 1.26 -11.15
N ARG A 214 -32.59 0.90 -9.93
CA ARG A 214 -31.97 1.46 -8.71
C ARG A 214 -30.49 1.12 -8.59
N LEU A 215 -30.10 -0.10 -8.97
CA LEU A 215 -28.70 -0.51 -8.97
C LEU A 215 -27.88 0.23 -10.03
N GLU A 216 -28.46 0.51 -11.20
CA GLU A 216 -27.86 1.31 -12.26
C GLU A 216 -27.67 2.78 -11.82
N GLU A 217 -28.64 3.37 -11.12
CA GLU A 217 -28.51 4.68 -10.49
C GLU A 217 -27.39 4.70 -9.45
N THR A 218 -27.31 3.70 -8.56
CA THR A 218 -26.20 3.62 -7.59
C THR A 218 -24.85 3.45 -8.28
N LEU A 219 -24.77 2.71 -9.39
CA LEU A 219 -23.54 2.55 -10.16
C LEU A 219 -23.07 3.90 -10.73
N GLU A 220 -23.99 4.72 -11.24
CA GLU A 220 -23.68 6.07 -11.72
C GLU A 220 -23.18 6.97 -10.57
N THR A 221 -23.81 6.92 -9.41
CA THR A 221 -23.36 7.70 -8.23
C THR A 221 -21.96 7.27 -7.75
N LEU A 222 -21.66 5.97 -7.70
CA LEU A 222 -20.34 5.46 -7.35
C LEU A 222 -19.30 5.88 -8.39
N GLN A 223 -19.66 5.85 -9.67
CA GLN A 223 -18.78 6.29 -10.75
C GLN A 223 -18.42 7.78 -10.60
N GLN A 224 -19.37 8.63 -10.23
CA GLN A 224 -19.11 10.04 -9.94
C GLN A 224 -18.23 10.21 -8.70
N SER A 225 -18.46 9.42 -7.64
CA SER A 225 -17.64 9.46 -6.42
C SER A 225 -16.18 9.11 -6.71
N ILE A 226 -15.94 8.03 -7.49
CA ILE A 226 -14.60 7.63 -7.91
C ILE A 226 -13.91 8.75 -8.70
N GLN A 227 -14.63 9.38 -9.63
CA GLN A 227 -14.05 10.48 -10.43
C GLN A 227 -13.70 11.69 -9.55
N ASN A 228 -14.53 12.02 -8.56
CA ASN A 228 -14.28 13.12 -7.65
C ASN A 228 -13.04 12.85 -6.78
N GLU A 229 -12.94 11.67 -6.17
CA GLU A 229 -11.78 11.30 -5.35
C GLU A 229 -10.48 11.22 -6.17
N GLN A 230 -10.55 10.66 -7.39
CA GLN A 230 -9.39 10.63 -8.30
C GLN A 230 -8.93 12.03 -8.69
N LYS A 231 -9.87 12.97 -8.87
CA LYS A 231 -9.55 14.37 -9.16
C LYS A 231 -8.85 15.01 -7.96
N GLU A 232 -9.34 14.77 -6.74
CA GLU A 232 -8.73 15.30 -5.51
C GLU A 232 -7.32 14.76 -5.29
N VAL A 233 -7.10 13.45 -5.51
CA VAL A 233 -5.76 12.84 -5.49
C VAL A 233 -4.83 13.53 -6.49
N ALA A 234 -5.28 13.72 -7.73
CA ALA A 234 -4.48 14.38 -8.76
C ALA A 234 -4.14 15.84 -8.41
N GLU A 235 -5.06 16.58 -7.80
CA GLU A 235 -4.80 17.95 -7.33
C GLU A 235 -3.71 18.00 -6.25
N ILE A 236 -3.71 17.04 -5.31
CA ILE A 236 -2.66 16.93 -4.27
C ILE A 236 -1.30 16.60 -4.91
N GLU A 237 -1.25 15.67 -5.86
CA GLU A 237 0.00 15.28 -6.55
C GLU A 237 0.59 16.39 -7.44
N ILE A 238 -0.27 17.16 -8.12
CA ILE A 238 0.15 18.33 -8.91
C ILE A 238 0.76 19.39 -8.00
N ASN A 239 0.11 19.67 -6.87
CA ASN A 239 0.62 20.63 -5.89
C ASN A 239 2.02 20.23 -5.39
N ASP A 240 2.26 18.94 -5.13
CA ASP A 240 3.59 18.43 -4.76
C ASP A 240 4.65 18.68 -5.85
N SER A 241 4.29 18.48 -7.12
CA SER A 241 5.20 18.75 -8.25
C SER A 241 5.54 20.24 -8.37
N THR A 242 4.57 21.12 -8.11
CA THR A 242 4.78 22.58 -8.13
C THR A 242 5.58 23.09 -6.94
N GLU A 243 5.35 22.56 -5.74
CA GLU A 243 6.09 22.92 -4.52
C GLU A 243 7.56 22.47 -4.62
N THR A 244 7.79 21.27 -5.14
CA THR A 244 9.15 20.75 -5.45
C THR A 244 9.85 21.61 -6.50
N ALA A 245 9.15 22.04 -7.55
CA ALA A 245 9.72 22.93 -8.57
C ALA A 245 10.08 24.31 -8.00
N ILE A 246 9.24 24.88 -7.14
CA ILE A 246 9.50 26.19 -6.50
C ILE A 246 10.70 26.12 -5.56
N GLU A 247 10.89 25.03 -4.82
CA GLU A 247 12.08 24.86 -3.97
C GLU A 247 13.38 24.73 -4.78
N LEU A 248 13.36 24.03 -5.92
CA LEU A 248 14.52 23.92 -6.82
C LEU A 248 14.94 25.26 -7.44
N PHE A 249 14.01 26.22 -7.59
CA PHE A 249 14.32 27.57 -8.10
C PHE A 249 14.80 28.54 -7.01
N LYS A 250 14.67 28.21 -5.72
CA LYS A 250 15.11 29.05 -4.59
C LYS A 250 16.53 28.73 -4.10
N THR A 251 17.14 27.65 -4.60
CA THR A 251 18.54 27.26 -4.36
C THR A 251 19.42 27.68 -5.54
#